data_AF-A0A1F4UQX7-F1
#
_entry.id   AF-A0A1F4UQX7-F1
#
_cell.length_a   1.000
_cell.length_b   1.000
_cell.length_c   1.000
_cell.angle_alpha   90.00
_cell.angle_beta   90.00
_cell.angle_gamma   90.00
#
_symmetry.space_group_name_H-M   'P 1'
#
loop_
_entity.id
_entity.type
_entity.pdbx_description
1 polymer ?
#
loop_
_entity_poly.entity_id
_entity_poly.type
_entity_poly.pdbx_seq_one_letter_code
_entity_poly.pdbx_strand_id
1 'polypeptide(L)' 'MKVTKEANLAELIFKHPEAAEVLLDYGLHCVGCIASGFDTIEAGAKVHGYTETEIQEMIDRVNEVIEHGE' A
#
# COMPACT_ATOMS: atom_id res chain seq x y z
N MET A 1 12.18 8.00 2.44
CA MET A 1 11.17 8.10 3.52
C MET A 1 10.60 6.70 3.67
N LYS A 2 10.50 6.15 4.88
CA LYS A 2 10.06 4.76 5.06
C LYS A 2 8.56 4.70 5.31
N VAL A 3 7.82 4.03 4.43
CA VAL A 3 6.40 3.70 4.57
C VAL A 3 6.24 2.57 5.57
N THR A 4 5.23 2.65 6.42
CA THR A 4 4.83 1.58 7.36
C THR A 4 3.40 1.13 7.08
N LYS A 5 2.99 0.00 7.66
CA LYS A 5 1.66 -0.57 7.45
C LYS A 5 0.50 0.30 7.96
N GLU A 6 0.81 1.25 8.85
CA GLU A 6 -0.12 2.25 9.39
C GLU A 6 -0.29 3.47 8.47
N ALA A 7 0.46 3.57 7.37
CA ALA A 7 0.32 4.66 6.42
C ALA A 7 -1.08 4.66 5.79
N ASN A 8 -1.63 5.86 5.61
CA ASN A 8 -2.89 6.04 4.90
C ASN A 8 -2.70 5.75 3.41
N LEU A 9 -3.59 4.96 2.82
CA LEU A 9 -3.49 4.51 1.43
C LEU A 9 -3.56 5.68 0.43
N ALA A 10 -4.53 6.59 0.59
CA ALA A 10 -4.68 7.71 -0.33
C ALA A 10 -3.52 8.71 -0.24
N GLU A 11 -3.03 9.00 0.97
CA GLU A 11 -1.86 9.87 1.16
C GLU A 11 -0.59 9.24 0.57
N LEU A 12 -0.38 7.94 0.78
CA LEU A 12 0.72 7.20 0.18
C LEU A 12 0.71 7.39 -1.33
N ILE A 13 -0.42 7.13 -1.99
CA ILE A 13 -0.51 7.16 -3.46
C ILE A 13 -0.41 8.58 -4.01
N PHE A 14 -0.94 9.57 -3.29
CA PHE A 14 -0.78 10.97 -3.66
C PHE A 14 0.70 11.40 -3.64
N LYS A 15 1.49 10.91 -2.68
CA LYS A 15 2.92 11.24 -2.54
C LYS A 15 3.82 10.37 -3.41
N HIS A 16 3.42 9.12 -3.62
CA HIS A 16 4.18 8.05 -4.25
C HIS A 16 3.28 7.29 -5.23
N PRO A 17 2.93 7.90 -6.39
CA PRO A 17 2.10 7.25 -7.40
C PRO A 17 2.70 5.92 -7.90
N GLU A 18 4.02 5.77 -7.87
CA GLU A 18 4.75 4.54 -8.18
C GLU A 18 4.36 3.35 -7.27
N ALA A 19 3.95 3.61 -6.02
CA ALA A 19 3.50 2.56 -5.11
C ALA A 19 2.17 1.93 -5.54
N ALA A 20 1.42 2.56 -6.45
CA ALA A 20 0.13 2.06 -6.91
C ALA A 20 0.25 0.70 -7.61
N GLU A 21 1.31 0.50 -8.39
CA GLU A 21 1.53 -0.77 -9.11
C GLU A 21 1.74 -1.92 -8.13
N VAL A 22 2.55 -1.71 -7.07
CA VAL A 22 2.74 -2.71 -6.02
C VAL A 22 1.42 -3.03 -5.33
N LEU A 23 0.64 -2.03 -4.91
CA LEU A 23 -0.64 -2.28 -4.24
C LEU A 23 -1.63 -3.04 -5.16
N LEU A 24 -1.61 -2.77 -6.46
CA LEU A 24 -2.41 -3.49 -7.45
C LEU A 24 -1.99 -4.95 -7.61
N ASP A 25 -0.69 -5.26 -7.59
CA ASP A 25 -0.17 -6.64 -7.59
C ASP A 25 -0.70 -7.45 -6.39
N TYR A 26 -0.84 -6.79 -5.24
CA TYR A 26 -1.46 -7.35 -4.03
C TYR A 26 -2.99 -7.21 -4.04
N GLY A 27 -3.62 -6.99 -5.19
CA GLY A 27 -5.07 -7.00 -5.31
C GLY A 27 -5.79 -5.84 -4.61
N LEU A 28 -5.07 -4.83 -4.12
CA LEU A 28 -5.63 -3.64 -3.49
C LEU A 28 -6.04 -2.60 -4.56
N HIS A 29 -6.94 -3.01 -5.43
CA HIS A 29 -7.51 -2.17 -6.51
C HIS A 29 -8.30 -0.96 -5.98
N CYS A 30 -8.59 -0.92 -4.69
CA CYS A 30 -9.31 0.15 -4.01
C CYS A 30 -8.53 1.47 -3.93
N VAL A 31 -7.31 1.56 -4.45
CA VAL A 31 -6.52 2.81 -4.50
C VAL A 31 -7.32 4.01 -5.04
N GLY A 32 -8.31 3.79 -5.92
CA GLY A 32 -9.23 4.83 -6.42
C GLY A 32 -10.63 4.90 -5.76
N CYS A 33 -10.93 4.06 -4.76
CA CYS A 33 -12.23 4.03 -4.08
C CYS A 33 -12.24 5.00 -2.90
N ILE A 34 -13.32 5.76 -2.68
CA ILE A 34 -13.46 6.72 -1.56
C ILE A 34 -13.13 6.09 -0.18
N ALA A 35 -13.35 4.79 -0.02
CA ALA A 35 -13.00 4.06 1.19
C ALA A 35 -11.49 4.09 1.51
N SER A 36 -10.61 4.03 0.50
CA SER A 36 -9.14 4.06 0.69
C SER A 36 -8.63 5.39 1.25
N GLY A 37 -9.45 6.45 1.18
CA GLY A 37 -9.15 7.74 1.81
C GLY A 37 -9.03 7.67 3.33
N PHE A 38 -9.65 6.66 3.96
CA PHE A 38 -9.69 6.53 5.42
C PHE A 38 -8.95 5.29 5.93
N ASP A 39 -8.58 4.36 5.05
CA ASP A 39 -7.92 3.11 5.42
C ASP A 39 -6.39 3.24 5.50
N THR A 40 -5.82 2.50 6.45
CA THR A 40 -4.38 2.18 6.44
C THR A 40 -4.11 1.03 5.47
N ILE A 41 -2.86 0.87 5.05
CA ILE A 41 -2.44 -0.28 4.24
C ILE A 41 -2.80 -1.60 4.93
N GLU A 42 -2.50 -1.72 6.22
CA GLU A 42 -2.81 -2.91 7.01
C GLU A 42 -4.31 -3.21 7.07
N ALA A 43 -5.14 -2.19 7.33
CA ALA A 43 -6.59 -2.36 7.45
C ALA A 43 -7.18 -2.80 6.10
N GLY A 44 -6.79 -2.15 5.00
CA GLY A 44 -7.21 -2.53 3.66
C GLY A 44 -6.77 -3.96 3.31
N ALA A 45 -5.52 -4.32 3.58
CA ALA A 45 -5.00 -5.66 3.30
C ALA A 45 -5.71 -6.76 4.11
N LYS A 46 -6.03 -6.51 5.38
CA LYS A 46 -6.75 -7.46 6.23
C LYS A 46 -8.16 -7.76 5.75
N VAL A 47 -8.88 -6.75 5.21
CA VAL A 47 -10.21 -6.96 4.59
C VAL A 47 -10.13 -7.90 3.40
N HIS A 48 -8.99 -7.93 2.71
CA HIS A 48 -8.71 -8.79 1.56
C HIS A 48 -8.06 -10.13 1.94
N GLY A 49 -7.90 -10.42 3.24
CA GLY A 49 -7.45 -11.72 3.73
C GLY A 49 -5.93 -11.90 3.84
N TYR A 50 -5.16 -10.83 3.72
CA TYR A 50 -3.70 -10.89 3.87
C TYR A 50 -3.27 -11.13 5.32
N THR A 51 -2.25 -11.96 5.48
CA THR A 51 -1.56 -12.22 6.75
C THR A 51 -0.58 -11.11 7.09
N GLU A 52 -0.14 -11.03 8.36
CA GLU A 52 0.89 -10.06 8.79
C GLU A 52 2.19 -10.19 7.98
N THR A 53 2.56 -11.41 7.59
CA THR A 53 3.76 -11.66 6.78
C THR A 53 3.60 -11.09 5.37
N GLU A 54 2.48 -11.35 4.70
CA GLU A 54 2.23 -10.83 3.35
C GLU A 54 2.11 -9.30 3.35
N ILE A 55 1.54 -8.72 4.42
CA ILE A 55 1.48 -7.26 4.61
C ILE A 55 2.90 -6.70 4.74
N GLN A 56 3.78 -7.36 5.49
CA GLN A 56 5.17 -6.91 5.64
C GLN A 56 5.92 -6.99 4.30
N GLU A 57 5.76 -8.08 3.54
CA GLU A 57 6.36 -8.24 2.21
C GLU A 57 5.89 -7.14 1.23
N MET A 58 4.60 -6.81 1.25
CA MET A 58 4.04 -5.72 0.46
C MET A 58 4.66 -4.37 0.85
N ILE A 59 4.82 -4.08 2.15
CA ILE A 59 5.44 -2.83 2.63
C ILE A 59 6.91 -2.76 2.21
N ASP A 60 7.63 -3.87 2.23
CA ASP A 60 9.01 -3.92 1.78
C ASP A 60 9.11 -3.61 0.27
N ARG A 61 8.24 -4.21 -0.56
CA ARG A 61 8.16 -3.88 -2.00
C ARG A 61 7.77 -2.42 -2.27
N VAL A 62 6.84 -1.86 -1.49
CA VAL A 62 6.46 -0.44 -1.60
C VAL A 62 7.67 0.46 -1.31
N ASN A 63 8.43 0.17 -0.26
CA ASN A 63 9.62 0.94 0.08
C ASN A 63 10.73 0.79 -0.97
N GLU A 64 10.92 -0.40 -1.52
CA GLU A 64 11.89 -0.65 -2.61
C GLU A 64 11.60 0.22 -3.84
N VAL A 65 10.34 0.24 -4.30
CA VAL A 65 9.93 1.06 -5.45
C VAL A 65 10.08 2.56 -5.17
N ILE A 66 9.73 3.02 -3.95
CA ILE A 66 9.90 4.43 -3.56
C ILE A 66 11.39 4.83 -3.48
N GLU A 67 12.27 3.93 -3.06
CA GLU A 67 13.71 4.22 -2.93
C GLU A 67 14.45 4.14 -4.26
N HIS A 68 14.00 3.30 -5.20
CA HIS A 68 14.73 3.00 -6.42
C HIS A 68 14.09 3.52 -7.72
N GLY A 69 12.80 3.89 -7.70
CA GLY A 69 12.14 4.65 -8.76
C GLY A 69 12.24 4.03 -10.15
N GLU A 70 11.88 2.75 -10.30
CA GLU A 70 11.72 2.12 -11.61
C GLU A 70 10.34 2.41 -12.23
#